data_AF-A0A1S1RFZ0-F1
#
_entry.id   AF-A0A1S1RFZ0-F1
#
_cell.length_a   1.000
_cell.length_b   1.000
_cell.length_c   1.000
_cell.angle_alpha   90.00
_cell.angle_beta   90.00
_cell.angle_gamma   90.00
#
_symmetry.space_group_name_H-M   'P 1'
#
loop_
_entity.id
_entity.type
_entity.pdbx_description
1 polymer ?
#
loop_
_entity_poly.entity_id
_entity_poly.type
_entity_poly.pdbx_seq_one_letter_code
_entity_poly.pdbx_strand_id
1 'polypeptide(L)'
;MLSAAHAAVYATAAAGGALAPLGAPAQPARSLARAAHDDHRALRDTLVAALRAHGTTPPAALPAYRLPVEPAGVEGSVDLLSRVEDQSAASACAAVSALTGADRELAVDALVAMALRGQRARLAAGLAPEAAAPAFPGR
;
A
#
# COMPACT_ATOMS: atom_id res chain seq x y z
N MET A 1 1.50 7.65 9.65
CA MET A 1 1.47 6.98 8.33
C MET A 1 2.82 6.90 7.59
N LEU A 2 3.80 7.80 7.80
CA LEU A 2 5.09 7.71 7.06
C LEU A 2 5.81 6.37 7.21
N SER A 3 5.86 5.79 8.42
CA SER A 3 6.46 4.46 8.61
C SER A 3 5.75 3.36 7.81
N ALA A 4 4.42 3.46 7.64
CA ALA A 4 3.66 2.53 6.80
C ALA A 4 4.00 2.74 5.31
N ALA A 5 4.15 3.99 4.85
CA ALA A 5 4.59 4.27 3.48
C ALA A 5 5.99 3.70 3.20
N HIS A 6 6.94 3.81 4.15
CA HIS A 6 8.25 3.17 3.98
C HIS A 6 8.15 1.64 3.86
N ALA A 7 7.35 0.99 4.71
CA ALA A 7 7.11 -0.45 4.64
C ALA A 7 6.42 -0.86 3.32
N ALA A 8 5.47 -0.06 2.85
CA ALA A 8 4.75 -0.31 1.60
C ALA A 8 5.67 -0.18 0.37
N VAL A 9 6.57 0.81 0.34
CA VAL A 9 7.59 0.93 -0.71
C VAL A 9 8.48 -0.32 -0.76
N TYR A 10 8.89 -0.84 0.39
CA TYR A 10 9.68 -2.07 0.48
C TYR A 10 8.89 -3.29 -0.02
N ALA A 11 7.65 -3.48 0.45
CA ALA A 11 6.84 -4.63 0.11
C ALA A 11 6.43 -4.67 -1.37
N THR A 12 6.08 -3.52 -1.95
CA THR A 12 5.75 -3.40 -3.38
C THR A 12 6.95 -3.67 -4.27
N ALA A 13 8.16 -3.25 -3.85
CA ALA A 13 9.40 -3.62 -4.53
C ALA A 13 9.70 -5.12 -4.44
N ALA A 14 9.48 -5.74 -3.27
CA ALA A 14 9.65 -7.18 -3.10
C ALA A 14 8.69 -7.99 -4.00
N ALA A 15 7.41 -7.62 -4.06
CA ALA A 15 6.45 -8.19 -5.00
C ALA A 15 6.90 -8.02 -6.46
N GLY A 16 7.30 -6.81 -6.85
CA GLY A 16 7.80 -6.53 -8.19
C GLY A 16 9.02 -7.40 -8.56
N GLY A 17 9.95 -7.58 -7.63
CA GLY A 17 11.13 -8.42 -7.79
C GLY A 17 10.79 -9.90 -7.98
N ALA A 18 9.86 -10.43 -7.18
CA ALA A 18 9.40 -11.81 -7.30
C ALA A 18 8.63 -12.09 -8.60
N LEU A 19 7.91 -11.09 -9.12
CA LEU A 19 7.15 -11.18 -10.36
C LEU A 19 8.01 -10.99 -11.63
N ALA A 20 9.19 -10.38 -11.50
CA ALA A 20 10.08 -10.09 -12.62
C ALA A 20 10.50 -11.33 -13.44
N PRO A 21 10.98 -12.44 -12.84
CA PRO A 21 11.43 -13.61 -13.59
C PRO A 21 10.29 -14.41 -14.24
N LEU A 22 9.03 -14.15 -13.89
CA LEU A 22 7.88 -14.97 -14.31
C LEU A 22 7.36 -14.65 -15.73
N GLY A 23 7.96 -13.69 -16.43
CA GLY A 23 7.67 -13.43 -17.85
C GLY A 23 6.26 -12.90 -18.12
N ALA A 24 5.76 -13.07 -19.35
CA ALA A 24 4.50 -12.47 -19.80
C ALA A 24 3.26 -12.80 -18.91
N PRO A 25 3.08 -14.02 -18.38
CA PRO A 25 1.91 -14.34 -17.55
C PRO A 25 1.77 -13.48 -16.28
N ALA A 26 2.90 -13.02 -15.72
CA ALA A 26 2.90 -12.17 -14.53
C ALA A 26 2.79 -10.66 -14.83
N GLN A 27 2.66 -10.26 -16.11
CA GLN A 27 2.64 -8.84 -16.49
C GLN A 27 1.52 -8.04 -15.82
N PRO A 28 0.27 -8.52 -15.70
CA PRO A 28 -0.78 -7.78 -15.01
C PRO A 28 -0.42 -7.51 -13.53
N ALA A 29 0.08 -8.53 -12.83
CA ALA A 29 0.51 -8.40 -11.44
C ALA A 29 1.72 -7.46 -11.30
N ARG A 30 2.67 -7.50 -12.24
CA ARG A 30 3.80 -6.54 -12.26
C ARG A 30 3.33 -5.10 -12.42
N SER A 31 2.35 -4.86 -13.27
CA SER A 31 1.79 -3.51 -13.46
C SER A 31 1.14 -3.00 -12.16
N LEU A 32 0.44 -3.86 -11.43
CA LEU A 32 -0.11 -3.52 -10.11
C LEU A 32 0.99 -3.21 -9.09
N ALA A 33 2.00 -4.07 -8.99
CA ALA A 33 3.12 -3.85 -8.08
C ALA A 33 3.87 -2.54 -8.39
N ARG A 34 4.09 -2.26 -9.67
CA ARG A 34 4.75 -1.03 -10.13
C ARG A 34 3.93 0.22 -9.81
N ALA A 35 2.63 0.21 -10.10
CA ALA A 35 1.76 1.33 -9.79
C ALA A 35 1.70 1.61 -8.28
N ALA A 36 1.52 0.56 -7.47
CA ALA A 36 1.54 0.68 -6.01
C ALA A 36 2.90 1.21 -5.50
N HIS A 37 4.01 0.73 -6.05
CA HIS A 37 5.34 1.21 -5.68
C HIS A 37 5.53 2.70 -5.96
N ASP A 38 5.16 3.15 -7.16
CA ASP A 38 5.30 4.54 -7.57
C ASP A 38 4.39 5.45 -6.71
N ASP A 39 3.15 5.03 -6.45
CA ASP A 39 2.20 5.75 -5.59
C ASP A 39 2.69 5.87 -4.14
N HIS A 40 3.18 4.78 -3.54
CA HIS A 40 3.70 4.79 -2.17
C HIS A 40 4.98 5.60 -2.04
N ARG A 41 5.83 5.63 -3.08
CA ARG A 41 7.01 6.51 -3.12
C ARG A 41 6.61 7.98 -3.16
N ALA A 42 5.65 8.35 -4.01
CA ALA A 42 5.14 9.70 -4.08
C ALA A 42 4.53 10.13 -2.74
N LEU A 43 3.70 9.29 -2.13
CA LEU A 43 3.13 9.54 -0.80
C LEU A 43 4.21 9.72 0.27
N ARG A 44 5.22 8.84 0.31
CA ARG A 44 6.36 8.94 1.24
C ARG A 44 7.04 10.29 1.11
N ASP A 45 7.34 10.72 -0.12
CA ASP A 45 8.07 11.96 -0.37
C ASP A 45 7.23 13.19 0.03
N THR A 46 5.92 13.17 -0.25
CA THR A 46 4.97 14.19 0.23
C THR A 46 4.92 14.25 1.76
N LEU A 47 4.85 13.10 2.44
CA LEU A 47 4.81 13.04 3.91
C LEU A 47 6.11 13.52 4.55
N VAL A 48 7.25 13.20 3.95
CA VAL A 48 8.56 13.71 4.39
C VAL A 48 8.62 15.23 4.26
N ALA A 49 8.12 15.78 3.15
CA ALA A 49 8.06 17.22 2.94
C ALA A 49 7.12 17.91 3.96
N ALA A 50 5.93 17.36 4.19
CA ALA A 50 4.97 17.87 5.17
C ALA A 50 5.57 17.90 6.59
N LEU A 51 6.15 16.79 7.06
CA LEU A 51 6.77 16.74 8.38
C LEU A 51 7.90 17.76 8.55
N ARG A 52 8.74 17.95 7.51
CA ARG A 52 9.78 18.99 7.53
C ARG A 52 9.20 20.40 7.57
N ALA A 53 8.10 20.65 6.86
CA ALA A 53 7.39 21.94 6.91
C ALA A 53 6.87 22.26 8.31
N HIS A 54 6.49 21.24 9.09
CA HIS A 54 6.15 21.35 10.51
C HIS A 54 7.37 21.34 11.46
N GLY A 55 8.59 21.44 10.95
CA GLY A 55 9.81 21.44 11.76
C GLY A 55 10.13 20.09 12.42
N THR A 56 9.47 19.01 12.01
CA THR A 56 9.69 17.66 12.54
C THR A 56 10.74 16.92 11.72
N THR A 57 11.66 16.21 12.39
CA THR A 57 12.58 15.29 11.72
C THR A 57 11.84 14.02 11.30
N PRO A 58 11.71 13.71 9.99
CA PRO A 58 10.98 12.52 9.55
C PRO A 58 11.74 11.24 9.94
N PRO A 59 11.05 10.20 10.45
CA PRO A 59 11.69 8.91 10.70
C PRO A 59 12.28 8.31 9.41
N ALA A 60 13.50 7.79 9.53
CA ALA A 60 14.17 7.08 8.45
C ALA A 60 13.49 5.73 8.16
N ALA A 61 13.61 5.27 6.91
CA ALA A 61 13.20 3.91 6.55
C ALA A 61 14.15 2.88 7.20
N LEU A 62 13.60 1.74 7.61
CA LEU A 62 14.38 0.58 8.01
C LEU A 62 15.05 -0.07 6.79
N PRO A 63 16.18 -0.79 6.98
CA PRO A 63 16.85 -1.53 5.91
C PRO A 63 16.03 -2.73 5.41
N ALA A 64 15.15 -3.27 6.25
CA ALA A 64 14.26 -4.39 5.89
C ALA A 64 12.99 -4.34 6.74
N TYR A 65 11.92 -4.94 6.22
CA TYR A 65 10.63 -5.07 6.89
C TYR A 65 10.17 -6.53 6.84
N ARG A 66 9.45 -6.95 7.89
CA ARG A 66 8.74 -8.24 7.87
C ARG A 66 7.52 -8.11 6.96
N LEU A 67 7.44 -8.94 5.93
CA LEU A 67 6.28 -8.99 5.05
C LEU A 67 5.14 -9.79 5.70
N PRO A 68 3.87 -9.39 5.52
CA PRO A 68 2.71 -10.10 6.06
C PRO A 68 2.47 -11.46 5.38
N VAL A 69 2.96 -11.62 4.15
CA VAL A 69 2.95 -12.87 3.38
C VAL A 69 4.16 -12.86 2.45
N GLU A 70 4.70 -14.03 2.14
CA GLU A 70 5.80 -14.17 1.19
C GLU A 70 5.31 -13.96 -0.25
N PRO A 71 5.97 -13.13 -1.08
CA PRO A 71 5.58 -12.89 -2.46
C PRO A 71 6.02 -14.05 -3.37
N ALA A 72 5.54 -15.25 -3.11
CA ALA A 72 5.85 -16.43 -3.92
C ALA A 72 4.91 -16.51 -5.14
N GLY A 73 5.47 -16.35 -6.34
CA GLY A 73 4.71 -16.40 -7.58
C GLY A 73 3.72 -15.24 -7.74
N VAL A 74 2.76 -15.40 -8.64
CA VAL A 74 1.73 -14.37 -8.90
C VAL A 74 0.78 -14.22 -7.73
N GLU A 75 0.24 -15.33 -7.23
CA GLU A 75 -0.77 -15.33 -6.16
C GLU A 75 -0.24 -14.70 -4.87
N GLY A 76 0.90 -15.16 -4.35
CA GLY A 76 1.49 -14.62 -3.13
C GLY A 76 1.88 -13.14 -3.26
N SER A 77 2.31 -12.71 -4.45
CA SER A 77 2.63 -11.30 -4.71
C SER A 77 1.38 -10.42 -4.71
N VAL A 78 0.27 -10.88 -5.30
CA VAL A 78 -0.98 -10.11 -5.31
C VAL A 78 -1.64 -10.11 -3.92
N ASP A 79 -1.56 -11.21 -3.16
CA ASP A 79 -1.99 -11.24 -1.76
C ASP A 79 -1.18 -10.23 -0.92
N LEU A 80 0.15 -10.21 -1.09
CA LEU A 80 1.01 -9.22 -0.44
C LEU A 80 0.57 -7.78 -0.74
N LEU A 81 0.35 -7.46 -2.02
CA LEU A 81 -0.11 -6.11 -2.41
C LEU A 81 -1.43 -5.75 -1.71
N SER A 82 -2.42 -6.65 -1.69
CA SER A 82 -3.70 -6.36 -1.06
C SER A 82 -3.57 -6.09 0.46
N ARG A 83 -2.77 -6.88 1.17
CA ARG A 83 -2.53 -6.74 2.62
C ARG A 83 -1.78 -5.47 2.98
N VAL A 84 -0.81 -5.08 2.14
CA VAL A 84 -0.04 -3.85 2.29
C VAL A 84 -0.95 -2.64 2.15
N GLU A 85 -1.84 -2.64 1.15
CA GLU A 85 -2.80 -1.55 0.96
C GLU A 85 -3.79 -1.45 2.13
N ASP A 86 -4.29 -2.57 2.67
CA ASP A 86 -5.16 -2.55 3.86
C ASP A 86 -4.48 -1.97 5.10
N GLN A 87 -3.27 -2.42 5.40
CA GLN A 87 -2.53 -1.95 6.57
C GLN A 87 -2.15 -0.47 6.43
N SER A 88 -1.84 -0.04 5.21
CA SER A 88 -1.51 1.35 4.92
C SER A 88 -2.77 2.23 4.96
N ALA A 89 -3.92 1.75 4.46
CA ALA A 89 -5.22 2.38 4.61
C ALA A 89 -5.61 2.54 6.09
N ALA A 90 -5.45 1.51 6.91
CA ALA A 90 -5.69 1.61 8.36
C ALA A 90 -4.81 2.68 9.01
N SER A 91 -3.53 2.77 8.62
CA SER A 91 -2.61 3.81 9.09
C SER A 91 -3.01 5.22 8.65
N ALA A 92 -3.61 5.37 7.46
CA ALA A 92 -4.16 6.63 7.01
C ALA A 92 -5.47 6.99 7.72
N CYS A 93 -6.36 6.03 7.93
CA CYS A 93 -7.59 6.20 8.72
C CYS A 93 -7.28 6.74 10.13
N ALA A 94 -6.31 6.14 10.83
CA ALA A 94 -5.87 6.63 12.13
C ALA A 94 -5.35 8.08 12.08
N ALA A 95 -4.69 8.47 11.00
CA ALA A 95 -4.22 9.84 10.81
C ALA A 95 -5.38 10.81 10.49
N VAL A 96 -6.38 10.39 9.72
CA VAL A 96 -7.59 11.19 9.46
C VAL A 96 -8.27 11.59 10.77
N SER A 97 -8.33 10.68 11.75
CA SER A 97 -8.87 10.96 13.07
C SER A 97 -8.03 11.93 13.91
N ALA A 98 -6.73 12.03 13.65
CA ALA A 98 -5.78 12.82 14.44
C ALA A 98 -5.41 14.18 13.83
N LEU A 99 -5.67 14.38 12.53
CA LEU A 99 -5.23 15.56 11.77
C LEU A 99 -6.39 16.50 11.43
N THR A 100 -6.03 17.71 10.98
CA THR A 100 -6.98 18.74 10.52
C THR A 100 -6.48 19.44 9.26
N GLY A 101 -7.37 20.17 8.58
CA GLY A 101 -7.01 20.96 7.40
C GLY A 101 -6.36 20.13 6.29
N ALA A 102 -5.35 20.71 5.63
CA ALA A 102 -4.63 20.11 4.50
C ALA A 102 -3.97 18.76 4.84
N ASP A 103 -3.48 18.58 6.07
CA ASP A 103 -2.87 17.30 6.48
C ASP A 103 -3.91 16.18 6.58
N ARG A 104 -5.14 16.51 7.00
CA ARG A 104 -6.25 15.57 6.99
C ARG A 104 -6.71 15.25 5.58
N GLU A 105 -6.75 16.23 4.69
CA GLU A 105 -7.07 16.01 3.27
C GLU A 105 -6.09 15.04 2.63
N LEU A 106 -4.78 15.26 2.82
CA LEU A 106 -3.73 14.32 2.39
C LEU A 106 -3.97 12.91 2.94
N ALA A 107 -4.35 12.79 4.22
CA ALA A 107 -4.64 11.50 4.84
C ALA A 107 -5.88 10.80 4.24
N VAL A 108 -6.93 11.56 3.92
CA VAL A 108 -8.15 11.05 3.26
C VAL A 108 -7.84 10.58 1.85
N ASP A 109 -7.10 11.37 1.07
CA ASP A 109 -6.71 11.01 -0.30
C ASP A 109 -5.88 9.73 -0.31
N ALA A 110 -4.91 9.65 0.60
CA ALA A 110 -4.09 8.45 0.79
C ALA A 110 -4.97 7.24 1.16
N LEU A 111 -5.88 7.39 2.12
CA LEU A 111 -6.82 6.33 2.54
C LEU A 111 -7.64 5.80 1.37
N VAL A 112 -8.27 6.69 0.59
CA VAL A 112 -9.12 6.31 -0.56
C VAL A 112 -8.28 5.60 -1.63
N ALA A 113 -7.11 6.15 -1.98
CA ALA A 113 -6.25 5.57 -2.99
C ALA A 113 -5.79 4.15 -2.60
N MET A 114 -5.41 3.95 -1.34
CA MET A 114 -4.98 2.65 -0.82
C MET A 114 -6.14 1.63 -0.80
N ALA A 115 -7.32 2.03 -0.33
CA ALA A 115 -8.50 1.16 -0.33
C ALA A 115 -8.86 0.68 -1.75
N LEU A 116 -8.83 1.58 -2.74
CA LEU A 116 -9.08 1.25 -4.14
C LEU A 116 -8.02 0.31 -4.73
N ARG A 117 -6.73 0.55 -4.44
CA ARG A 117 -5.65 -0.35 -4.90
C ARG A 117 -5.74 -1.73 -4.26
N GLY A 118 -6.07 -1.82 -2.97
CA GLY A 118 -6.32 -3.08 -2.28
C GLY A 118 -7.42 -3.89 -2.96
N GLN A 119 -8.54 -3.24 -3.31
CA GLN A 119 -9.64 -3.89 -4.03
C GLN A 119 -9.23 -4.36 -5.42
N ARG A 120 -8.49 -3.53 -6.18
CA ARG A 120 -7.99 -3.89 -7.51
C ARG A 120 -7.06 -5.10 -7.47
N ALA A 121 -6.19 -5.17 -6.46
CA ALA A 121 -5.32 -6.33 -6.26
C ALA A 121 -6.13 -7.61 -6.05
N ARG A 122 -7.15 -7.59 -5.18
CA ARG A 122 -8.01 -8.76 -4.94
C ARG A 122 -8.75 -9.22 -6.19
N LEU A 123 -9.34 -8.29 -6.94
CA LEU A 123 -10.01 -8.61 -8.19
C LEU A 123 -9.04 -9.22 -9.21
N ALA A 124 -7.79 -8.74 -9.27
CA ALA A 124 -6.76 -9.30 -10.13
C ALA A 124 -6.28 -10.70 -9.69
N ALA A 125 -6.43 -11.06 -8.41
CA ALA A 125 -6.22 -12.41 -7.92
C ALA A 125 -7.39 -13.37 -8.25
N GLY A 126 -8.45 -12.89 -8.90
CA GLY A 126 -9.63 -13.70 -9.23
C GLY A 126 -10.59 -13.89 -8.07
N LEU A 127 -10.46 -13.12 -6.98
CA LEU A 127 -11.48 -13.08 -5.94
C LEU A 127 -12.77 -12.54 -6.54
N ALA A 128 -13.88 -13.25 -6.29
CA ALA A 128 -15.20 -12.79 -6.66
C ALA A 128 -15.47 -11.40 -6.04
N PRO A 129 -16.17 -10.48 -6.71
CA PRO A 129 -16.45 -9.15 -6.18
C PRO A 129 -17.07 -9.17 -4.78
N GLU A 130 -17.96 -10.12 -4.50
CA GLU A 130 -18.55 -10.34 -3.17
C GLU A 130 -17.54 -10.75 -2.08
N ALA A 131 -16.43 -11.39 -2.44
CA ALA A 131 -15.37 -11.80 -1.52
C ALA A 131 -14.21 -10.78 -1.46
N ALA A 132 -14.15 -9.85 -2.40
CA ALA A 132 -13.09 -8.85 -2.48
C ALA A 132 -13.27 -7.74 -1.42
N ALA A 133 -14.51 -7.46 -1.00
CA ALA A 133 -14.78 -6.60 0.15
C ALA A 133 -14.97 -7.45 1.41
N PRO A 134 -14.32 -7.11 2.55
CA PRO A 134 -14.65 -7.76 3.82
C PRO A 134 -16.12 -7.49 4.16
N ALA A 135 -16.80 -8.51 4.69
CA ALA A 135 -18.19 -8.39 5.10
C ALA A 135 -18.35 -7.23 6.10
N PHE A 136 -19.40 -6.43 5.91
CA PHE A 136 -19.68 -5.33 6.81
C PHE A 136 -19.94 -5.89 8.22
N PRO A 137 -19.30 -5.35 9.28
CA PRO A 137 -19.56 -5.81 10.63
C PRO A 137 -20.99 -5.44 11.05
N GLY A 138 -21.78 -6.47 11.37
CA GLY A 138 -23.21 -6.36 11.68
C GLY A 138 -23.91 -7.58 11.11
N ARG A 139 -24.69 -8.30 11.92
CA ARG A 139 -25.46 -9.46 11.42
C ARG A 139 -26.64 -8.99 10.59
#